data_AF-A0A7J8Z1C7-F1
#
_entry.id   AF-A0A7J8Z1C7-F1
#
_cell.length_a   1.000
_cell.length_b   1.000
_cell.length_c   1.000
_cell.angle_alpha   90.00
_cell.angle_beta   90.00
_cell.angle_gamma   90.00
#
_symmetry.space_group_name_H-M   'P 1'
#
loop_
_entity.id
_entity.type
_entity.pdbx_description
1 polymer ?
#
loop_
_entity_poly.entity_id
_entity_poly.type
_entity_poly.pdbx_seq_one_letter_code
_entity_poly.pdbx_strand_id
1 'polypeptide(L)'
;MAEQVKMEKVDRISDLHDSILTHILSFLSTKEAIKTSVLSTRWRYLFDLLPNIDFDLEEDLCRKNIKSYSTDVIENYMCSVDRMLLFCNTTNVSKFGFKCLIKMIGSNRFNGWISAAVDRGVKHLDLSTSVLPSSTLPIFTCKTLVSLKLGKYFVLNVPKDVHLPNLKTLHLHSVGFLNDDSVKRLLSGCPHLEDMVTRKCDLGNIRNFHISHHLLKTLTIRYSYNSYQCWLWINAPNLTSLEYYDRLVAGYSMENLRSLTKAVIDISACKTLRADATTIFKGICDDPSLVLSDTSLQEALCSLPEKVPSCLLHKLKTIKVTNFTDEKDCIG
;
A
#
# COMPACT_ATOMS: atom_id res chain seq x y z
N MET A 1 -33.95 -62.71 -11.53
CA MET A 1 -33.12 -62.06 -10.49
C MET A 1 -32.27 -61.02 -11.18
N ALA A 2 -32.54 -59.73 -10.98
CA ALA A 2 -31.69 -58.66 -11.48
C ALA A 2 -30.70 -58.30 -10.37
N GLU A 3 -29.42 -58.56 -10.58
CA GLU A 3 -28.34 -58.07 -9.73
C GLU A 3 -28.27 -56.54 -9.86
N GLN A 4 -28.64 -55.83 -8.80
CA GLN A 4 -28.31 -54.43 -8.67
C GLN A 4 -26.79 -54.32 -8.46
N VAL A 5 -26.06 -53.99 -9.52
CA VAL A 5 -24.67 -53.58 -9.45
C VAL A 5 -24.61 -52.31 -8.58
N LYS A 6 -24.12 -52.47 -7.36
CA LYS A 6 -23.89 -51.39 -6.41
C LYS A 6 -22.69 -50.60 -6.92
N MET A 7 -22.92 -49.50 -7.64
CA MET A 7 -21.84 -48.60 -8.03
C MET A 7 -21.22 -48.01 -6.76
N GLU A 8 -20.03 -48.48 -6.38
CA GLU A 8 -19.26 -47.88 -5.31
C GLU A 8 -18.91 -46.44 -5.72
N LYS A 9 -19.32 -45.47 -4.90
CA LYS A 9 -18.84 -44.09 -5.04
C LYS A 9 -17.36 -44.07 -4.71
N VAL A 10 -16.51 -44.19 -5.73
CA VAL A 10 -15.06 -44.05 -5.60
C VAL A 10 -14.73 -42.61 -5.19
N ASP A 11 -14.16 -42.42 -4.00
CA ASP A 11 -13.68 -41.13 -3.54
C ASP A 11 -12.31 -40.80 -4.17
N ARG A 12 -12.36 -40.27 -5.39
CA ARG A 12 -11.17 -39.90 -6.16
C ARG A 12 -10.42 -38.70 -5.60
N ILE A 13 -11.05 -37.91 -4.72
CA ILE A 13 -10.44 -36.71 -4.14
C ILE A 13 -9.46 -37.11 -3.05
N SER A 14 -9.82 -38.11 -2.24
CA SER A 14 -8.94 -38.65 -1.19
C SER A 14 -7.65 -39.28 -1.73
N ASP A 15 -7.63 -39.71 -3.00
CA ASP A 15 -6.45 -40.29 -3.67
C ASP A 15 -5.45 -39.24 -4.19
N LEU A 16 -5.83 -37.96 -4.25
CA LEU A 16 -4.94 -36.90 -4.74
C LEU A 16 -3.79 -36.63 -3.76
N HIS A 17 -2.63 -36.24 -4.27
CA HIS A 17 -1.47 -35.85 -3.44
C HIS A 17 -1.69 -34.50 -2.74
N ASP A 18 -1.06 -34.27 -1.58
CA ASP A 18 -1.25 -33.04 -0.79
C ASP A 18 -0.93 -31.76 -1.58
N SER A 19 0.03 -31.82 -2.51
CA SER A 19 0.33 -30.71 -3.42
C SER A 19 -0.84 -30.33 -4.33
N ILE A 20 -1.65 -31.31 -4.76
CA ILE A 20 -2.85 -31.06 -5.56
C ILE A 20 -3.97 -30.55 -4.67
N LEU A 21 -4.14 -31.12 -3.48
CA LEU A 21 -5.18 -30.67 -2.55
C LEU A 21 -4.94 -29.24 -2.08
N THR A 22 -3.70 -28.87 -1.76
CA THR A 22 -3.31 -27.49 -1.43
C THR A 22 -3.48 -26.54 -2.60
N HIS A 23 -3.21 -27.00 -3.83
CA HIS A 23 -3.52 -26.21 -5.03
C HIS A 23 -5.04 -25.99 -5.18
N ILE A 24 -5.88 -27.00 -4.96
CA ILE A 24 -7.35 -26.85 -4.94
C ILE A 24 -7.76 -25.83 -3.86
N LEU A 25 -7.23 -25.97 -2.65
CA LEU A 25 -7.52 -25.05 -1.55
C LEU A 25 -7.06 -23.61 -1.83
N SER A 26 -6.03 -23.41 -2.67
CA SER A 26 -5.55 -22.07 -3.03
C SER A 26 -6.55 -21.26 -3.88
N PHE A 27 -7.56 -21.91 -4.46
CA PHE A 27 -8.68 -21.24 -5.15
C PHE A 27 -9.82 -20.84 -4.20
N LEU A 28 -9.79 -21.31 -2.96
CA LEU A 28 -10.78 -20.98 -1.94
C LEU A 28 -10.33 -19.76 -1.14
N SER A 29 -11.28 -19.05 -0.54
CA SER A 29 -10.94 -18.10 0.52
C SER A 29 -10.30 -18.84 1.70
N THR A 30 -9.47 -18.16 2.49
CA THR A 30 -8.84 -18.71 3.71
C THR A 30 -9.88 -19.40 4.60
N LYS A 31 -11.06 -18.80 4.74
CA LYS A 31 -12.14 -19.32 5.58
C LYS A 31 -12.79 -20.58 5.00
N GLU A 32 -12.99 -20.63 3.69
CA GLU A 32 -13.49 -21.83 3.02
C GLU A 32 -12.48 -22.96 3.08
N ALA A 33 -11.20 -22.66 2.90
CA ALA A 33 -10.13 -23.64 3.09
C ALA A 33 -10.14 -24.18 4.52
N ILE A 34 -10.27 -23.33 5.54
CA ILE A 34 -10.42 -23.78 6.94
C ILE A 34 -11.66 -24.66 7.11
N LYS A 35 -12.81 -24.33 6.48
CA LYS A 35 -14.01 -25.18 6.57
C LYS A 35 -13.81 -26.59 6.02
N THR A 36 -12.87 -26.79 5.11
CA THR A 36 -12.56 -28.15 4.62
C THR A 36 -11.90 -29.03 5.69
N SER A 37 -11.41 -28.45 6.79
CA SER A 37 -10.74 -29.17 7.88
C SER A 37 -11.61 -30.23 8.57
N VAL A 38 -12.93 -30.16 8.42
CA VAL A 38 -13.88 -31.12 9.00
C VAL A 38 -14.16 -32.31 8.08
N LEU A 39 -13.67 -32.30 6.83
CA LEU A 39 -13.95 -33.36 5.86
C LEU A 39 -13.27 -34.68 6.23
N SER A 40 -12.04 -34.63 6.74
CA SER A 40 -11.33 -35.81 7.27
C SER A 40 -10.12 -35.41 8.10
N THR A 41 -9.46 -36.40 8.72
CA THR A 41 -8.20 -36.22 9.45
C THR A 41 -7.07 -35.65 8.58
N ARG A 42 -7.01 -36.03 7.30
CA ARG A 42 -6.03 -35.52 6.34
C ARG A 42 -6.28 -34.04 6.02
N TRP A 43 -7.53 -33.69 5.74
CA TRP A 43 -7.91 -32.31 5.40
C TRP A 43 -7.80 -31.33 6.56
N ARG A 44 -7.79 -31.86 7.80
CA ARG A 44 -7.66 -31.07 9.02
C ARG A 44 -6.47 -30.12 9.04
N TYR A 45 -5.37 -30.45 8.36
CA TYR A 45 -4.11 -29.68 8.39
C TYR A 45 -3.70 -29.14 7.02
N LEU A 46 -4.47 -29.39 5.95
CA LEU A 46 -4.09 -28.95 4.60
C LEU A 46 -4.13 -27.44 4.44
N PHE A 47 -5.03 -26.76 5.14
CA PHE A 47 -5.09 -25.30 5.08
C PHE A 47 -3.84 -24.65 5.70
N ASP A 48 -3.14 -25.34 6.62
CA ASP A 48 -1.89 -24.82 7.21
C ASP A 48 -0.81 -24.67 6.14
N LEU A 49 -0.82 -25.52 5.10
CA LEU A 49 0.12 -25.48 3.98
C LEU A 49 -0.10 -24.30 3.02
N LEU A 50 -1.15 -23.49 3.22
CA LEU A 50 -1.43 -22.35 2.35
C LEU A 50 -0.45 -21.20 2.63
N PRO A 51 0.31 -20.75 1.63
CA PRO A 51 1.26 -19.66 1.81
C PRO A 51 0.58 -18.29 1.88
N ASN A 52 -0.69 -18.19 1.50
CA ASN A 52 -1.44 -16.95 1.41
C ASN A 52 -2.62 -17.00 2.35
N ILE A 53 -2.59 -16.11 3.33
CA ILE A 53 -3.63 -15.94 4.32
C ILE A 53 -4.23 -14.57 4.06
N ASP A 54 -5.53 -14.52 3.81
CA ASP A 54 -6.27 -13.28 3.61
C ASP A 54 -7.59 -13.31 4.38
N PHE A 55 -7.79 -12.28 5.18
CA PHE A 55 -9.00 -12.06 5.97
C PHE A 55 -9.58 -10.71 5.60
N ASP A 56 -10.69 -10.72 4.86
CA ASP A 56 -11.48 -9.52 4.57
C ASP A 56 -12.89 -9.72 5.15
N LEU A 57 -13.16 -9.10 6.30
CA LEU A 57 -14.44 -9.26 6.99
C LEU A 57 -15.57 -8.61 6.18
N GLU A 58 -15.34 -7.41 5.66
CA GLU A 58 -16.31 -6.68 4.86
C GLU A 58 -16.70 -7.46 3.60
N GLU A 59 -15.73 -7.98 2.86
CA GLU A 59 -15.99 -8.78 1.67
C GLU A 59 -16.75 -10.06 2.01
N ASP A 60 -16.37 -10.76 3.09
CA ASP A 60 -17.06 -11.95 3.58
C ASP A 60 -18.52 -11.67 3.95
N LEU A 61 -18.80 -10.54 4.59
CA LEU A 61 -20.16 -10.12 4.95
C LEU A 61 -20.96 -9.75 3.71
N CYS A 62 -20.35 -9.02 2.77
CA CYS A 62 -20.96 -8.67 1.49
C CYS A 62 -21.35 -9.91 0.68
N ARG A 63 -20.46 -10.90 0.55
CA ARG A 63 -20.74 -12.17 -0.16
C ARG A 63 -21.92 -12.95 0.44
N LYS A 64 -22.13 -12.81 1.75
CA LYS A 64 -23.24 -13.44 2.46
C LYS A 64 -24.51 -12.59 2.52
N ASN A 65 -24.51 -11.42 1.89
CA ASN A 65 -25.60 -10.44 1.97
C ASN A 65 -25.98 -10.06 3.42
N ILE A 66 -25.01 -10.08 4.34
CA ILE A 66 -25.22 -9.72 5.74
C ILE A 66 -25.08 -8.20 5.88
N LYS A 67 -26.21 -7.51 6.00
CA LYS A 67 -26.26 -6.03 6.14
C LYS A 67 -26.21 -5.54 7.58
N SER A 68 -26.53 -6.41 8.54
CA SER A 68 -26.49 -6.13 9.97
C SER A 68 -25.74 -7.29 10.63
N TYR A 69 -24.79 -6.94 11.48
CA TYR A 69 -23.92 -7.91 12.16
C TYR A 69 -23.97 -7.64 13.66
N SER A 70 -24.07 -8.72 14.44
CA SER A 70 -23.89 -8.63 15.88
C SER A 70 -22.40 -8.58 16.21
N THR A 71 -22.09 -8.08 17.41
CA THR A 71 -20.73 -8.14 17.97
C THR A 71 -20.18 -9.57 17.98
N ASP A 72 -21.05 -10.58 18.16
CA ASP A 72 -20.67 -12.00 18.18
C ASP A 72 -20.20 -12.51 16.83
N VAL A 73 -20.79 -12.05 15.72
CA VAL A 73 -20.34 -12.43 14.37
C VAL A 73 -18.91 -11.94 14.13
N ILE A 74 -18.62 -10.70 14.56
CA ILE A 74 -17.28 -10.12 14.46
C ILE A 74 -16.33 -10.87 15.39
N GLU A 75 -16.72 -11.14 16.63
CA GLU A 75 -15.87 -11.85 17.58
C GLU A 75 -15.55 -13.27 17.10
N ASN A 76 -16.54 -14.00 16.57
CA ASN A 76 -16.33 -15.32 15.96
C ASN A 76 -15.39 -15.26 14.76
N TYR A 77 -15.43 -14.17 13.98
CA TYR A 77 -14.46 -13.93 12.93
C TYR A 77 -13.06 -13.76 13.50
N MET A 78 -12.88 -12.91 14.52
CA MET A 78 -11.58 -12.69 15.16
C MET A 78 -11.03 -13.96 15.80
N CYS A 79 -11.87 -14.75 16.48
CA CYS A 79 -11.51 -16.07 16.99
C CYS A 79 -11.07 -17.04 15.88
N SER A 80 -11.60 -16.88 14.66
CA SER A 80 -11.15 -17.67 13.50
C SER A 80 -9.74 -17.26 13.05
N VAL A 81 -9.41 -15.97 13.11
CA VAL A 81 -8.06 -15.45 12.85
C VAL A 81 -7.09 -15.93 13.93
N ASP A 82 -7.48 -15.79 15.21
CA ASP A 82 -6.71 -16.29 16.36
C ASP A 82 -6.40 -17.77 16.19
N ARG A 83 -7.45 -18.57 15.94
CA ARG A 83 -7.35 -20.01 15.72
C ARG A 83 -6.39 -20.31 14.59
N MET A 84 -6.58 -19.71 13.43
CA MET A 84 -5.75 -20.00 12.28
C MET A 84 -4.28 -19.59 12.53
N LEU A 85 -4.02 -18.42 13.14
CA LEU A 85 -2.66 -18.03 13.50
C LEU A 85 -2.07 -18.80 14.68
N LEU A 86 -2.85 -19.55 15.46
CA LEU A 86 -2.35 -20.50 16.46
C LEU A 86 -2.05 -21.88 15.83
N PHE A 87 -2.88 -22.33 14.89
CA PHE A 87 -2.76 -23.67 14.30
C PHE A 87 -1.85 -23.74 13.07
N CYS A 88 -1.60 -22.62 12.38
CA CYS A 88 -0.64 -22.57 11.28
C CYS A 88 0.79 -22.84 11.76
N ASN A 89 1.20 -24.10 11.73
CA ASN A 89 2.58 -24.52 12.02
C ASN A 89 3.54 -24.31 10.84
N THR A 90 3.06 -23.74 9.73
CA THR A 90 3.91 -23.54 8.56
C THR A 90 4.85 -22.36 8.74
N THR A 91 6.10 -22.63 8.41
CA THR A 91 7.24 -21.71 8.50
C THR A 91 7.31 -20.73 7.34
N ASN A 92 6.26 -20.60 6.52
CA ASN A 92 6.36 -19.91 5.23
C ASN A 92 5.04 -19.24 4.81
N VAL A 93 4.49 -18.41 5.69
CA VAL A 93 3.42 -17.48 5.30
C VAL A 93 4.04 -16.48 4.33
N SER A 94 3.72 -16.56 3.05
CA SER A 94 4.23 -15.62 2.05
C SER A 94 3.47 -14.29 2.10
N LYS A 95 2.14 -14.36 2.20
CA LYS A 95 1.25 -13.20 2.25
C LYS A 95 0.31 -13.30 3.43
N PHE A 96 0.19 -12.21 4.17
CA PHE A 96 -0.82 -12.04 5.21
C PHE A 96 -1.60 -10.74 4.95
N GLY A 97 -2.89 -10.89 4.68
CA GLY A 97 -3.84 -9.81 4.49
C GLY A 97 -4.88 -9.81 5.60
N PHE A 98 -5.17 -8.63 6.14
CA PHE A 98 -6.20 -8.45 7.15
C PHE A 98 -6.93 -7.13 6.97
N LYS A 99 -8.25 -7.19 6.77
CA LYS A 99 -9.13 -6.05 6.56
C LYS A 99 -10.36 -6.16 7.45
N CYS A 100 -10.51 -5.16 8.31
CA CYS A 100 -11.65 -4.99 9.22
C CYS A 100 -11.75 -3.53 9.66
N LEU A 101 -12.70 -2.82 9.11
CA LEU A 101 -13.01 -1.41 9.36
C LEU A 101 -14.24 -1.23 10.24
N ILE A 102 -15.08 -2.26 10.30
CA ILE A 102 -16.35 -2.30 11.01
C ILE A 102 -16.22 -2.13 12.54
N LYS A 103 -15.19 -2.72 13.15
CA LYS A 103 -15.01 -2.74 14.61
C LYS A 103 -13.58 -2.40 14.98
N MET A 104 -13.46 -1.59 16.03
CA MET A 104 -12.15 -1.31 16.60
C MET A 104 -11.58 -2.55 17.27
N ILE A 105 -10.38 -2.94 16.82
CA ILE A 105 -9.67 -4.12 17.32
C ILE A 105 -8.72 -3.66 18.43
N GLY A 106 -8.68 -4.41 19.53
CA GLY A 106 -7.72 -4.16 20.60
C GLY A 106 -6.28 -4.34 20.10
N SER A 107 -5.41 -3.37 20.37
CA SER A 107 -4.04 -3.33 19.85
C SER A 107 -3.24 -4.59 20.17
N ASN A 108 -3.44 -5.19 21.34
CA ASN A 108 -2.73 -6.42 21.75
C ASN A 108 -3.03 -7.61 20.83
N ARG A 109 -4.31 -7.84 20.51
CA ARG A 109 -4.71 -8.96 19.65
C ARG A 109 -4.19 -8.73 18.22
N PHE A 110 -4.36 -7.51 17.72
CA PHE A 110 -3.90 -7.13 16.39
C PHE A 110 -2.37 -7.24 16.24
N ASN A 111 -1.61 -6.74 17.21
CA ASN A 111 -0.15 -6.89 17.22
C ASN A 111 0.28 -8.34 17.35
N GLY A 112 -0.43 -9.15 18.15
CA GLY A 112 -0.19 -10.59 18.23
C GLY A 112 -0.31 -11.28 16.88
N TRP A 113 -1.30 -10.91 16.07
CA TRP A 113 -1.45 -11.43 14.71
C TRP A 113 -0.30 -11.05 13.79
N ILE A 114 0.11 -9.78 13.84
CA ILE A 114 1.23 -9.28 13.04
C ILE A 114 2.52 -9.98 13.45
N SER A 115 2.82 -10.06 14.76
CA SER A 115 4.00 -10.77 15.25
C SER A 115 4.01 -12.22 14.78
N ALA A 116 2.87 -12.92 14.87
CA ALA A 116 2.75 -14.30 14.39
C ALA A 116 2.99 -14.43 12.87
N ALA A 117 2.66 -13.43 12.07
CA ALA A 117 2.98 -13.40 10.64
C ALA A 117 4.47 -13.09 10.39
N VAL A 118 5.03 -12.15 11.15
CA VAL A 118 6.45 -11.75 11.08
C VAL A 118 7.38 -12.90 11.47
N ASP A 119 7.06 -13.60 12.57
CA ASP A 119 7.81 -14.76 13.07
C ASP A 119 7.81 -15.92 12.06
N ARG A 120 6.80 -15.97 11.18
CA ARG A 120 6.67 -16.94 10.08
C ARG A 120 7.28 -16.47 8.76
N GLY A 121 8.02 -15.36 8.77
CA GLY A 121 8.76 -14.89 7.60
C GLY A 121 7.90 -14.26 6.51
N VAL A 122 6.82 -13.56 6.87
CA VAL A 122 5.94 -12.87 5.92
C VAL A 122 6.69 -11.97 4.94
N LYS A 123 6.34 -12.08 3.66
CA LYS A 123 6.90 -11.27 2.57
C LYS A 123 5.97 -10.15 2.13
N HIS A 124 4.66 -10.37 2.21
CA HIS A 124 3.66 -9.41 1.78
C HIS A 124 2.63 -9.18 2.89
N LEU A 125 2.59 -7.96 3.43
CA LEU A 125 1.58 -7.53 4.39
C LEU A 125 0.60 -6.55 3.75
N ASP A 126 -0.70 -6.80 3.91
CA ASP A 126 -1.78 -5.89 3.49
C ASP A 126 -2.78 -5.72 4.63
N LEU A 127 -2.68 -4.61 5.36
CA LEU A 127 -3.43 -4.38 6.58
C LEU A 127 -4.33 -3.17 6.40
N SER A 128 -5.65 -3.33 6.54
CA SER A 128 -6.58 -2.20 6.57
C SER A 128 -7.56 -2.30 7.73
N THR A 129 -7.38 -1.50 8.79
CA THR A 129 -8.20 -1.67 9.99
C THR A 129 -8.39 -0.40 10.79
N SER A 130 -9.51 -0.31 11.53
CA SER A 130 -9.78 0.74 12.52
C SER A 130 -9.18 0.37 13.88
N VAL A 131 -7.85 0.42 14.05
CA VAL A 131 -7.22 0.12 15.36
C VAL A 131 -7.09 1.40 16.19
N LEU A 132 -7.23 1.29 17.51
CA LEU A 132 -6.90 2.38 18.44
C LEU A 132 -5.44 2.81 18.23
N PRO A 133 -5.14 4.12 18.16
CA PRO A 133 -3.77 4.58 18.02
C PRO A 133 -2.98 4.27 19.28
N SER A 134 -2.33 3.11 19.37
CA SER A 134 -1.29 2.86 20.37
C SER A 134 -0.39 1.69 19.98
N SER A 135 0.90 1.90 20.23
CA SER A 135 2.08 1.06 19.96
C SER A 135 2.59 0.99 18.51
N THR A 136 3.91 0.97 18.39
CA THR A 136 4.65 0.74 17.15
C THR A 136 4.30 -0.63 16.60
N LEU A 137 3.89 -0.71 15.33
CA LEU A 137 3.62 -1.99 14.66
C LEU A 137 4.86 -2.88 14.72
N PRO A 138 4.74 -4.18 15.06
CA PRO A 138 5.87 -5.10 15.17
C PRO A 138 6.38 -5.56 13.78
N ILE A 139 6.35 -4.68 12.79
CA ILE A 139 6.78 -4.92 11.41
C ILE A 139 8.14 -4.32 11.11
N PHE A 140 8.55 -3.27 11.82
CA PHE A 140 9.67 -2.40 11.43
C PHE A 140 11.04 -3.07 11.45
N THR A 141 11.16 -4.28 12.01
CA THR A 141 12.40 -5.09 12.05
C THR A 141 12.29 -6.36 11.21
N CYS A 142 11.19 -6.54 10.45
CA CYS A 142 10.93 -7.72 9.66
C CYS A 142 11.85 -7.79 8.43
N LYS A 143 12.81 -8.70 8.45
CA LYS A 143 13.81 -8.86 7.38
C LYS A 143 13.26 -9.52 6.12
N THR A 144 12.17 -10.28 6.21
CA THR A 144 11.58 -11.00 5.07
C THR A 144 10.61 -10.14 4.26
N LEU A 145 10.18 -9.00 4.80
CA LEU A 145 9.15 -8.17 4.22
C LEU A 145 9.61 -7.53 2.90
N VAL A 146 8.86 -7.77 1.83
CA VAL A 146 9.09 -7.26 0.47
C VAL A 146 8.04 -6.20 0.10
N SER A 147 6.79 -6.38 0.54
CA SER A 147 5.70 -5.44 0.29
C SER A 147 4.94 -5.15 1.57
N LEU A 148 4.74 -3.87 1.85
CA LEU A 148 3.94 -3.39 2.98
C LEU A 148 2.84 -2.47 2.46
N LYS A 149 1.59 -2.85 2.73
CA LYS A 149 0.41 -2.01 2.48
C LYS A 149 -0.32 -1.76 3.79
N LEU A 150 -0.49 -0.48 4.13
CA LEU A 150 -1.20 -0.05 5.34
C LEU A 150 -2.35 0.86 4.95
N GLY A 151 -3.52 0.59 5.50
CA GLY A 151 -4.77 1.23 5.14
C GLY A 151 -5.59 1.67 6.35
N LYS A 152 -5.99 2.95 6.37
CA LYS A 152 -6.93 3.59 7.29
C LYS A 152 -6.48 3.59 8.76
N TYR A 153 -6.63 4.73 9.43
CA TYR A 153 -6.49 4.90 10.89
C TYR A 153 -5.14 4.54 11.52
N PHE A 154 -4.12 4.15 10.75
CA PHE A 154 -2.76 4.04 11.25
C PHE A 154 -2.12 5.42 11.43
N VAL A 155 -1.42 5.60 12.54
CA VAL A 155 -0.47 6.70 12.73
C VAL A 155 0.91 6.09 12.92
N LEU A 156 1.81 6.32 11.97
CA LEU A 156 3.15 5.73 11.99
C LEU A 156 4.06 6.48 12.96
N ASN A 157 4.32 5.84 14.09
CA ASN A 157 5.44 6.13 14.98
C ASN A 157 6.59 5.17 14.63
N VAL A 158 7.55 5.64 13.84
CA VAL A 158 8.62 4.80 13.31
C VAL A 158 9.79 4.79 14.29
N PRO A 159 10.18 3.61 14.81
CA PRO A 159 11.23 3.51 15.82
C PRO A 159 12.61 3.76 15.19
N LYS A 160 13.63 3.99 16.03
CA LYS A 160 14.99 4.35 15.58
C LYS A 160 15.74 3.19 14.94
N ASP A 161 15.41 1.97 15.35
CA ASP A 161 15.99 0.69 14.91
C ASP A 161 15.22 0.07 13.73
N VAL A 162 14.41 0.86 13.02
CA VAL A 162 13.72 0.41 11.80
C VAL A 162 14.72 -0.15 10.79
N HIS A 163 14.49 -1.39 10.37
CA HIS A 163 15.33 -2.10 9.44
C HIS A 163 14.51 -3.12 8.65
N LEU A 164 14.18 -2.74 7.42
CA LEU A 164 13.36 -3.48 6.45
C LEU A 164 14.20 -3.73 5.18
N PRO A 165 15.24 -4.57 5.26
CA PRO A 165 16.27 -4.67 4.23
C PRO A 165 15.76 -5.13 2.86
N ASN A 166 14.65 -5.87 2.81
CA ASN A 166 14.11 -6.42 1.57
C ASN A 166 12.88 -5.69 1.05
N LEU A 167 12.45 -4.60 1.71
CA LEU A 167 11.21 -3.91 1.34
C LEU A 167 11.40 -3.15 0.02
N LYS A 168 10.59 -3.52 -0.97
CA LYS A 168 10.57 -2.92 -2.30
C LYS A 168 9.33 -2.07 -2.55
N THR A 169 8.22 -2.38 -1.89
CA THR A 169 6.93 -1.74 -2.11
C THR A 169 6.34 -1.23 -0.80
N LEU A 170 6.01 0.06 -0.75
CA LEU A 170 5.38 0.72 0.40
C LEU A 170 4.13 1.48 -0.06
N HIS A 171 2.94 0.96 0.27
CA HIS A 171 1.66 1.60 -0.04
C HIS A 171 0.95 2.03 1.24
N LEU A 172 0.68 3.31 1.35
CA LEU A 172 0.03 3.93 2.49
C LEU A 172 -1.29 4.57 2.01
N HIS A 173 -2.41 4.14 2.58
CA HIS A 173 -3.72 4.67 2.25
C HIS A 173 -4.42 5.15 3.52
N SER A 174 -4.72 6.44 3.65
CA SER A 174 -5.35 6.98 4.86
C SER A 174 -4.54 6.72 6.14
N VAL A 175 -3.23 6.94 6.04
CA VAL A 175 -2.25 6.78 7.13
C VAL A 175 -1.73 8.16 7.52
N GLY A 176 -1.59 8.41 8.82
CA GLY A 176 -0.93 9.60 9.35
C GLY A 176 0.52 9.30 9.75
N PHE A 177 1.32 10.36 9.88
CA PHE A 177 2.69 10.27 10.42
C PHE A 177 2.76 11.03 11.74
N LEU A 178 3.54 10.51 12.69
CA LEU A 178 3.69 11.18 14.00
C LEU A 178 4.41 12.53 13.89
N ASN A 179 5.45 12.59 13.05
CA ASN A 179 6.30 13.77 12.84
C ASN A 179 7.20 13.58 11.60
N ASP A 180 7.92 14.64 11.21
CA ASP A 180 8.88 14.64 10.08
C ASP A 180 9.93 13.52 10.20
N ASP A 181 10.39 13.20 11.41
CA ASP A 181 11.39 12.16 11.64
C ASP A 181 10.85 10.75 11.34
N SER A 182 9.56 10.49 11.55
CA SER A 182 8.96 9.19 11.21
C SER A 182 9.11 8.88 9.72
N VAL A 183 8.90 9.88 8.85
CA VAL A 183 9.03 9.72 7.39
C VAL A 183 10.49 9.43 7.03
N LYS A 184 11.43 10.22 7.57
CA LYS A 184 12.87 10.05 7.34
C LYS A 184 13.36 8.67 7.78
N ARG A 185 13.01 8.25 9.00
CA ARG A 185 13.39 6.93 9.55
C ARG A 185 12.83 5.80 8.71
N LEU A 186 11.56 5.90 8.28
CA LEU A 186 10.93 4.88 7.45
C LEU A 186 11.71 4.67 6.15
N LEU A 187 12.04 5.75 5.45
CA LEU A 187 12.78 5.67 4.19
C LEU A 187 14.22 5.21 4.39
N SER A 188 14.91 5.69 5.44
CA SER A 188 16.27 5.22 5.73
C SER A 188 16.34 3.75 6.13
N GLY A 189 15.27 3.22 6.74
CA GLY A 189 15.16 1.83 7.13
C GLY A 189 14.86 0.86 5.99
N CYS A 190 14.52 1.35 4.79
CA CYS A 190 14.10 0.54 3.64
C CYS A 190 15.07 0.70 2.44
N PRO A 191 16.31 0.19 2.52
CA PRO A 191 17.38 0.52 1.56
C PRO A 191 17.10 0.12 0.10
N HIS A 192 16.17 -0.82 -0.15
CA HIS A 192 15.82 -1.33 -1.47
C HIS A 192 14.43 -0.89 -1.95
N LEU A 193 13.89 0.20 -1.41
CA LEU A 193 12.56 0.67 -1.80
C LEU A 193 12.53 1.14 -3.27
N GLU A 194 11.66 0.50 -4.06
CA GLU A 194 11.49 0.75 -5.51
C GLU A 194 10.16 1.46 -5.82
N ASP A 195 9.10 1.20 -5.05
CA ASP A 195 7.75 1.74 -5.29
C ASP A 195 7.12 2.28 -4.00
N MET A 196 6.71 3.55 -4.04
CA MET A 196 6.06 4.25 -2.93
C MET A 196 4.75 4.89 -3.37
N VAL A 197 3.67 4.59 -2.64
CA VAL A 197 2.35 5.17 -2.88
C VAL A 197 1.81 5.75 -1.58
N THR A 198 1.43 7.01 -1.57
CA THR A 198 0.68 7.65 -0.50
C THR A 198 -0.66 8.15 -1.04
N ARG A 199 -1.76 7.72 -0.44
CA ARG A 199 -3.11 8.11 -0.83
C ARG A 199 -3.89 8.54 0.39
N LYS A 200 -4.56 9.68 0.35
CA LYS A 200 -5.42 10.17 1.44
C LYS A 200 -4.71 10.23 2.80
N CYS A 201 -3.39 10.37 2.81
CA CYS A 201 -2.59 10.36 4.04
C CYS A 201 -2.71 11.70 4.76
N ASP A 202 -2.65 11.66 6.09
CA ASP A 202 -2.73 12.87 6.92
C ASP A 202 -1.34 13.42 7.20
N LEU A 203 -1.10 14.65 6.71
CA LEU A 203 0.16 15.37 6.86
C LEU A 203 0.06 16.50 7.89
N GLY A 204 -0.99 16.54 8.72
CA GLY A 204 -1.20 17.63 9.69
C GLY A 204 -0.08 17.80 10.73
N ASN A 205 0.67 16.75 11.03
CA ASN A 205 1.85 16.80 11.92
C ASN A 205 3.18 16.93 11.15
N ILE A 206 3.13 17.11 9.83
CA ILE A 206 4.30 17.10 8.95
C ILE A 206 4.55 18.48 8.39
N ARG A 207 5.67 19.07 8.77
CA ARG A 207 6.15 20.34 8.22
C ARG A 207 6.96 20.11 6.96
N ASN A 208 7.76 19.06 6.92
CA ASN A 208 8.58 18.71 5.76
C ASN A 208 8.34 17.25 5.38
N PHE A 209 7.58 17.05 4.31
CA PHE A 209 7.39 15.72 3.74
C PHE A 209 8.55 15.41 2.80
N HIS A 210 9.64 14.93 3.40
CA HIS A 210 10.91 14.69 2.73
C HIS A 210 11.05 13.24 2.26
N ILE A 211 11.04 13.06 0.93
CA ILE A 211 11.21 11.79 0.25
C ILE A 211 12.57 11.80 -0.45
N SER A 212 13.58 11.23 0.20
CA SER A 212 14.90 11.04 -0.39
C SER A 212 15.24 9.56 -0.46
N HIS A 213 15.34 9.01 -1.67
CA HIS A 213 15.63 7.59 -1.87
C HIS A 213 16.22 7.28 -3.24
N HIS A 214 17.42 6.68 -3.25
CA HIS A 214 18.20 6.49 -4.47
C HIS A 214 17.69 5.37 -5.40
N LEU A 215 17.03 4.32 -4.88
CA LEU A 215 16.49 3.22 -5.71
C LEU A 215 15.00 3.37 -6.04
N LEU A 216 14.36 4.45 -5.59
CA LEU A 216 12.94 4.66 -5.83
C LEU A 216 12.70 4.91 -7.32
N LYS A 217 11.86 4.08 -7.94
CA LYS A 217 11.51 4.12 -9.38
C LYS A 217 10.14 4.75 -9.61
N THR A 218 9.19 4.51 -8.71
CA THR A 218 7.82 5.00 -8.82
C THR A 218 7.38 5.67 -7.53
N LEU A 219 6.83 6.88 -7.67
CA LEU A 219 6.28 7.65 -6.56
C LEU A 219 4.89 8.17 -6.93
N THR A 220 3.90 7.83 -6.11
CA THR A 220 2.53 8.33 -6.26
C THR A 220 2.07 8.99 -4.97
N ILE A 221 1.66 10.26 -5.03
CA ILE A 221 1.07 11.02 -3.92
C ILE A 221 -0.30 11.50 -4.37
N ARG A 222 -1.36 11.14 -3.63
CA ARG A 222 -2.73 11.53 -3.98
C ARG A 222 -3.57 11.94 -2.78
N TYR A 223 -4.27 13.06 -2.91
CA TYR A 223 -5.38 13.50 -2.05
C TYR A 223 -5.01 13.63 -0.57
N SER A 224 -3.81 14.15 -0.24
CA SER A 224 -3.37 14.29 1.14
C SER A 224 -4.29 15.23 1.94
N TYR A 225 -4.43 14.92 3.23
CA TYR A 225 -5.15 15.75 4.18
C TYR A 225 -4.17 16.65 4.94
N ASN A 226 -4.64 17.84 5.31
CA ASN A 226 -3.89 18.81 6.13
C ASN A 226 -2.47 19.14 5.63
N SER A 227 -2.22 19.02 4.33
CA SER A 227 -0.91 19.20 3.70
C SER A 227 -0.55 20.66 3.41
N TYR A 228 -1.45 21.61 3.68
CA TYR A 228 -1.30 23.00 3.25
C TYR A 228 -0.12 23.74 3.90
N GLN A 229 0.30 23.35 5.11
CA GLN A 229 1.50 23.91 5.76
C GLN A 229 2.78 23.11 5.51
N CYS A 230 2.69 22.06 4.68
CA CYS A 230 3.79 21.13 4.45
C CYS A 230 4.67 21.57 3.29
N TRP A 231 5.98 21.40 3.40
CA TRP A 231 6.92 21.48 2.28
C TRP A 231 7.12 20.08 1.70
N LEU A 232 6.92 19.92 0.38
CA LEU A 232 7.20 18.67 -0.31
C LEU A 232 8.64 18.69 -0.85
N TRP A 233 9.47 17.76 -0.38
CA TRP A 233 10.85 17.59 -0.86
C TRP A 233 11.02 16.21 -1.48
N ILE A 234 11.46 16.14 -2.74
CA ILE A 234 11.71 14.88 -3.44
C ILE A 234 13.13 14.88 -3.98
N ASN A 235 13.94 13.91 -3.55
CA ASN A 235 15.30 13.67 -4.02
C ASN A 235 15.46 12.19 -4.41
N ALA A 236 15.35 11.88 -5.69
CA ALA A 236 15.26 10.49 -6.16
C ALA A 236 15.88 10.31 -7.56
N PRO A 237 17.20 10.07 -7.65
CA PRO A 237 17.94 10.02 -8.93
C PRO A 237 17.48 8.95 -9.91
N ASN A 238 16.89 7.87 -9.42
CA ASN A 238 16.41 6.76 -10.27
C ASN A 238 14.88 6.76 -10.43
N LEU A 239 14.20 7.84 -10.03
CA LEU A 239 12.75 7.97 -10.19
C LEU A 239 12.40 8.06 -11.67
N THR A 240 11.56 7.15 -12.15
CA THR A 240 11.13 7.08 -13.56
C THR A 240 9.71 7.58 -13.77
N SER A 241 8.84 7.43 -12.77
CA SER A 241 7.44 7.86 -12.80
C SER A 241 7.06 8.59 -11.53
N LEU A 242 6.57 9.83 -11.69
CA LEU A 242 6.00 10.65 -10.63
C LEU A 242 4.51 10.89 -10.91
N GLU A 243 3.66 10.58 -9.94
CA GLU A 243 2.23 10.87 -9.98
C GLU A 243 1.84 11.71 -8.75
N TYR A 244 1.49 12.96 -8.95
CA TYR A 244 1.10 13.91 -7.90
C TYR A 244 -0.31 14.41 -8.17
N TYR A 245 -1.25 14.14 -7.26
CA TYR A 245 -2.65 14.58 -7.37
C TYR A 245 -3.09 15.17 -6.03
N ASP A 246 -2.82 16.44 -5.78
CA ASP A 246 -3.06 17.02 -4.47
C ASP A 246 -3.51 18.48 -4.52
N ARG A 247 -3.80 19.03 -3.35
CA ARG A 247 -3.93 20.48 -3.19
C ARG A 247 -2.56 21.14 -3.17
N LEU A 248 -2.54 22.42 -3.48
CA LEU A 248 -1.37 23.26 -3.28
C LEU A 248 -0.85 23.14 -1.83
N VAL A 249 0.45 22.94 -1.66
CA VAL A 249 1.15 22.90 -0.37
C VAL A 249 2.02 24.15 -0.18
N ALA A 250 2.69 24.31 0.97
CA ALA A 250 3.45 25.52 1.29
C ALA A 250 4.64 25.76 0.34
N GLY A 251 5.21 24.69 -0.22
CA GLY A 251 6.24 24.78 -1.25
C GLY A 251 6.68 23.42 -1.77
N TYR A 252 7.52 23.45 -2.81
CA TYR A 252 8.10 22.27 -3.45
C TYR A 252 9.63 22.42 -3.55
N SER A 253 10.37 21.32 -3.34
CA SER A 253 11.76 21.16 -3.79
C SER A 253 11.86 19.81 -4.50
N MET A 254 12.32 19.85 -5.75
CA MET A 254 12.55 18.67 -6.56
C MET A 254 14.03 18.66 -6.91
N GLU A 255 14.73 17.62 -6.46
CA GLU A 255 16.19 17.51 -6.55
C GLU A 255 16.57 16.18 -7.19
N ASN A 256 17.62 16.16 -8.00
CA ASN A 256 18.19 14.95 -8.60
C ASN A 256 17.12 14.03 -9.21
N LEU A 257 16.37 14.50 -10.21
CA LEU A 257 15.32 13.71 -10.89
C LEU A 257 15.74 13.33 -12.32
N ARG A 258 17.02 12.97 -12.49
CA ARG A 258 17.66 12.69 -13.78
C ARG A 258 17.02 11.55 -14.60
N SER A 259 16.41 10.57 -13.95
CA SER A 259 15.81 9.40 -14.62
C SER A 259 14.30 9.56 -14.92
N LEU A 260 13.72 10.72 -14.62
CA LEU A 260 12.27 10.91 -14.68
C LEU A 260 11.79 10.97 -16.13
N THR A 261 10.92 10.04 -16.51
CA THR A 261 10.38 9.94 -17.87
C THR A 261 8.88 10.17 -17.95
N LYS A 262 8.15 9.91 -16.86
CA LYS A 262 6.71 10.13 -16.75
C LYS A 262 6.41 11.01 -15.55
N ALA A 263 5.69 12.10 -15.77
CA ALA A 263 5.16 12.94 -14.70
C ALA A 263 3.67 13.22 -14.93
N VAL A 264 2.84 12.94 -13.94
CA VAL A 264 1.45 13.34 -13.93
C VAL A 264 1.23 14.23 -12.73
N ILE A 265 0.83 15.48 -12.97
CA ILE A 265 0.74 16.52 -11.94
C ILE A 265 -0.66 17.15 -12.02
N ASP A 266 -1.48 16.89 -11.01
CA ASP A 266 -2.79 17.50 -10.80
C ASP A 266 -2.73 18.28 -9.49
N ILE A 267 -2.78 19.61 -9.59
CA ILE A 267 -2.68 20.51 -8.43
C ILE A 267 -3.92 21.37 -8.40
N SER A 268 -4.77 21.13 -7.41
CA SER A 268 -5.96 21.95 -7.19
C SER A 268 -5.67 23.16 -6.28
N ALA A 269 -6.23 24.32 -6.62
CA ALA A 269 -6.08 25.55 -5.83
C ALA A 269 -6.50 25.36 -4.36
N CYS A 270 -5.74 25.99 -3.48
CA CYS A 270 -6.10 26.15 -2.09
C CYS A 270 -6.42 27.63 -1.83
N LYS A 271 -7.65 27.95 -1.41
CA LYS A 271 -8.09 29.35 -1.15
C LYS A 271 -7.26 30.09 -0.08
N THR A 272 -6.45 29.37 0.68
CA THR A 272 -5.75 29.88 1.87
C THR A 272 -4.24 30.04 1.69
N LEU A 273 -3.65 29.61 0.57
CA LEU A 273 -2.19 29.62 0.37
C LEU A 273 -1.77 30.51 -0.80
N ARG A 274 -0.71 31.29 -0.60
CA ARG A 274 -0.01 32.08 -1.64
C ARG A 274 1.22 31.35 -2.21
N ALA A 275 1.18 30.03 -2.32
CA ALA A 275 2.33 29.27 -2.77
C ALA A 275 2.40 29.24 -4.31
N ASP A 276 3.60 29.44 -4.87
CA ASP A 276 3.80 29.38 -6.31
C ASP A 276 3.90 27.91 -6.77
N ALA A 277 2.83 27.42 -7.39
CA ALA A 277 2.76 26.07 -7.94
C ALA A 277 3.82 25.82 -9.03
N THR A 278 4.38 26.86 -9.66
CA THR A 278 5.42 26.71 -10.71
C THR A 278 6.76 26.21 -10.17
N THR A 279 6.99 26.30 -8.85
CA THR A 279 8.21 25.79 -8.20
C THR A 279 8.38 24.28 -8.35
N ILE A 280 7.28 23.52 -8.42
CA ILE A 280 7.32 22.08 -8.68
C ILE A 280 7.95 21.77 -10.04
N PHE A 281 7.65 22.62 -11.03
CA PHE A 281 8.08 22.44 -12.41
C PHE A 281 9.52 22.92 -12.62
N LYS A 282 9.92 24.02 -11.98
CA LYS A 282 11.31 24.50 -11.99
C LYS A 282 12.27 23.43 -11.46
N GLY A 283 11.96 22.83 -10.30
CA GLY A 283 12.82 21.78 -9.75
C GLY A 283 12.87 20.50 -10.60
N ILE A 284 11.83 20.18 -11.39
CA ILE A 284 11.91 19.06 -12.36
C ILE A 284 12.87 19.41 -13.52
N CYS A 285 12.95 20.70 -13.88
CA CYS A 285 13.75 21.21 -14.99
C CYS A 285 15.24 21.43 -14.71
N ASP A 286 15.63 21.82 -13.49
CA ASP A 286 16.98 22.32 -13.17
C ASP A 286 18.11 21.24 -13.16
N ASP A 287 17.92 20.08 -13.80
CA ASP A 287 18.89 18.97 -13.82
C ASP A 287 19.65 18.89 -15.18
N PRO A 288 21.00 19.05 -15.22
CA PRO A 288 21.77 19.36 -16.44
C PRO A 288 22.12 18.20 -17.40
N SER A 289 21.57 16.99 -17.26
CA SER A 289 21.88 15.85 -18.15
C SER A 289 21.01 15.85 -19.43
N LEU A 290 21.49 16.52 -20.48
CA LEU A 290 20.74 16.85 -21.71
C LEU A 290 21.24 16.03 -22.92
N VAL A 291 20.39 15.20 -23.57
CA VAL A 291 20.39 14.94 -25.04
C VAL A 291 19.00 14.47 -25.51
N LEU A 292 18.39 15.28 -26.40
CA LEU A 292 17.48 15.10 -27.57
C LEU A 292 16.77 13.74 -27.82
N SER A 293 15.63 13.57 -28.52
CA SER A 293 14.81 14.34 -29.49
C SER A 293 13.45 13.64 -29.59
N ASP A 294 12.32 14.33 -29.71
CA ASP A 294 11.21 13.82 -30.55
C ASP A 294 10.09 14.85 -30.81
N THR A 295 9.51 14.77 -32.01
CA THR A 295 8.59 15.74 -32.62
C THR A 295 7.12 15.61 -32.20
N SER A 296 6.81 14.86 -31.14
CA SER A 296 5.41 14.58 -30.75
C SER A 296 4.84 15.51 -29.65
N LEU A 297 5.62 16.50 -29.19
CA LEU A 297 5.23 17.40 -28.09
C LEU A 297 4.35 18.59 -28.53
N GLN A 298 4.05 18.71 -29.82
CA GLN A 298 3.40 19.89 -30.38
C GLN A 298 1.90 20.00 -30.03
N GLU A 299 1.24 18.91 -29.66
CA GLU A 299 -0.18 18.91 -29.24
C GLU A 299 -0.38 19.19 -27.75
N ALA A 300 0.63 18.97 -26.90
CA ALA A 300 0.59 19.36 -25.48
C ALA A 300 0.75 20.88 -25.28
N LEU A 301 1.24 21.59 -26.30
CA LEU A 301 1.51 23.04 -26.29
C LEU A 301 0.26 23.90 -26.09
N CYS A 302 -0.94 23.41 -26.42
CA CYS A 302 -2.16 24.24 -26.38
C CYS A 302 -2.90 24.20 -25.02
N SER A 303 -2.47 23.36 -24.07
CA SER A 303 -3.17 23.16 -22.79
C SER A 303 -2.32 23.41 -21.54
N LEU A 304 -1.02 23.65 -21.70
CA LEU A 304 -0.16 24.06 -20.60
C LEU A 304 -0.32 25.57 -20.37
N PRO A 305 -0.54 26.03 -19.13
CA PRO A 305 -0.54 27.46 -18.84
C PRO A 305 0.83 28.06 -19.21
N GLU A 306 0.86 29.29 -19.73
CA GLU A 306 2.06 29.98 -20.28
C GLU A 306 3.30 29.97 -19.35
N LYS A 307 3.12 29.64 -18.07
CA LYS A 307 4.16 29.60 -17.03
C LYS A 307 4.83 28.24 -16.84
N VAL A 308 4.39 27.19 -17.52
CA VAL A 308 5.03 25.88 -17.45
C VAL A 308 6.37 25.96 -18.20
N PRO A 309 7.51 25.73 -17.53
CA PRO A 309 8.83 25.85 -18.16
C PRO A 309 8.97 24.92 -19.38
N SER A 310 9.41 25.46 -20.51
CA SER A 310 9.58 24.70 -21.77
C SER A 310 10.59 23.55 -21.64
N CYS A 311 11.53 23.62 -20.70
CA CYS A 311 12.45 22.53 -20.35
C CYS A 311 11.77 21.22 -19.95
N LEU A 312 10.53 21.24 -19.45
CA LEU A 312 9.76 20.02 -19.14
C LEU A 312 9.44 19.20 -20.38
N LEU A 313 9.25 19.87 -21.51
CA LEU A 313 8.96 19.25 -22.80
C LEU A 313 10.18 18.45 -23.27
N HIS A 314 11.40 18.88 -22.94
CA HIS A 314 12.61 18.20 -23.40
C HIS A 314 13.03 16.98 -22.55
N LYS A 315 12.47 16.80 -21.35
CA LYS A 315 12.87 15.76 -20.38
C LYS A 315 11.87 14.59 -20.26
N LEU A 316 10.57 14.82 -20.46
CA LEU A 316 9.51 13.85 -20.16
C LEU A 316 8.92 13.23 -21.43
N LYS A 317 8.80 11.89 -21.44
CA LYS A 317 8.06 11.14 -22.49
C LYS A 317 6.55 11.33 -22.37
N THR A 318 6.06 11.57 -21.16
CA THR A 318 4.64 11.80 -20.90
C THR A 318 4.52 12.80 -19.77
N ILE A 319 3.89 13.93 -20.07
CA ILE A 319 3.45 14.91 -19.10
C ILE A 319 1.94 15.08 -19.21
N LYS A 320 1.24 14.98 -18.08
CA LYS A 320 -0.18 15.33 -17.99
C LYS A 320 -0.36 16.28 -16.83
N VAL A 321 -0.83 17.50 -17.14
CA VAL A 321 -1.18 18.52 -16.16
C VAL A 321 -2.69 18.70 -16.19
N THR A 322 -3.35 18.57 -15.04
CA THR A 322 -4.80 18.77 -14.90
C THR A 322 -5.11 19.71 -13.73
N ASN A 323 -6.17 20.51 -13.87
CA ASN A 323 -6.67 21.46 -12.84
C ASN A 323 -5.66 22.48 -12.29
N PHE A 324 -4.59 22.80 -13.03
CA PHE A 324 -3.57 23.75 -12.59
C PHE A 324 -4.16 25.17 -12.45
N THR A 325 -4.02 25.75 -11.27
CA THR A 325 -4.56 27.08 -10.92
C THR A 325 -3.50 27.86 -10.15
N ASP A 326 -3.08 29.00 -10.70
CA ASP A 326 -2.15 29.95 -10.06
C ASP A 326 -2.92 31.21 -9.64
N GLU A 327 -2.36 32.00 -8.72
CA GLU A 327 -3.01 33.10 -7.97
C GLU A 327 -3.78 34.12 -8.85
N LYS A 328 -3.47 34.22 -10.15
CA LYS A 328 -4.14 35.13 -11.10
C LYS A 328 -5.50 34.65 -11.62
N ASP A 329 -5.79 33.36 -11.60
CA ASP A 329 -7.07 32.81 -12.10
C ASP A 329 -8.16 32.77 -11.03
N CYS A 330 -7.84 33.17 -9.79
CA CYS A 330 -8.77 33.22 -8.66
C CYS A 330 -9.32 34.63 -8.39
N ILE A 331 -8.97 35.63 -9.20
CA ILE A 331 -9.52 36.98 -9.14
C ILE A 331 -10.36 37.20 -10.39
N GLY A 332 -11.61 36.72 -10.32
CA GLY A 332 -12.71 37.01 -11.23
C GLY A 332 -13.96 37.22 -10.42
#